data_AF-A0A1X6XQR6-F1
#
_entry.id   AF-A0A1X6XQR6-F1
#
_cell.length_a   1.000
_cell.length_b   1.000
_cell.length_c   1.000
_cell.angle_alpha   90.00
_cell.angle_beta   90.00
_cell.angle_gamma   90.00
#
_symmetry.space_group_name_H-M   'P 1'
#
loop_
_entity.id
_entity.type
_entity.pdbx_description
1 polymer ?
#
loop_
_entity_poly.entity_id
_entity_poly.type
_entity_poly.pdbx_seq_one_letter_code
_entity_poly.pdbx_strand_id
1 'polypeptide(L)' 'MLSQDEKSMITDWSAEGGINPDTNRAASPPGLGKFILKIGKKPGIPFQSVMTSIEGRVNDTNQAWSKTSDRRDDASGADR' A
#
# COMPACT_ATOMS: atom_id res chain seq x y z
N MET A 1 -5.27 17.60 17.28
CA MET A 1 -3.93 16.99 17.38
C MET A 1 -4.10 15.51 17.71
N LEU A 2 -3.33 14.62 17.08
CA LEU A 2 -3.42 13.17 17.32
C LEU A 2 -2.81 12.81 18.68
N SER A 3 -3.42 11.85 19.37
CA SER A 3 -2.86 11.25 20.59
C SER A 3 -1.63 10.40 20.27
N GLN A 4 -0.89 10.00 21.30
CA GLN A 4 0.27 9.13 21.11
C GLN A 4 -0.14 7.74 20.61
N ASP A 5 -1.23 7.19 21.13
CA ASP A 5 -1.76 5.90 20.68
C ASP A 5 -2.19 5.93 19.22
N GLU A 6 -2.83 7.03 18.79
CA GLU A 6 -3.22 7.22 17.38
C GLU A 6 -1.99 7.30 16.46
N LYS A 7 -0.91 7.92 16.92
CA LYS A 7 0.35 7.96 16.16
C LYS A 7 1.02 6.59 16.08
N SER A 8 1.03 5.84 17.19
CA SER A 8 1.56 4.46 17.22
C SER A 8 0.82 3.60 16.21
N MET A 9 -0.51 3.66 16.22
CA MET A 9 -1.36 2.91 15.31
C MET A 9 -1.06 3.24 13.83
N ILE A 10 -0.90 4.52 13.48
CA ILE A 10 -0.53 4.94 12.12
C ILE A 10 0.88 4.45 11.74
N THR A 11 1.81 4.46 12.70
CA THR A 11 3.19 4.02 12.48
C THR A 11 3.24 2.52 12.20
N ASP A 12 2.51 1.71 12.98
CA ASP A 12 2.43 0.25 12.79
C ASP A 12 1.84 -0.11 11.41
N TRP A 13 0.94 0.72 10.89
CA TRP A 13 0.36 0.53 9.54
C TRP A 13 1.33 0.89 8.42
N SER A 14 2.37 1.67 8.71
CA SER A 14 3.35 2.11 7.71
C SER A 14 4.47 1.08 7.49
N ALA A 15 4.38 -0.11 8.10
CA ALA A 15 5.31 -1.19 7.84
C ALA A 15 5.22 -1.70 6.40
N GLU A 16 6.36 -2.11 5.85
CA GLU A 16 6.45 -2.65 4.48
C GLU A 16 5.71 -3.99 4.35
N GLY A 17 5.21 -4.27 3.15
CA GLY A 17 4.65 -5.58 2.83
C GLY A 17 5.76 -6.64 2.71
N GLY A 18 5.59 -7.79 3.37
CA GLY A 18 6.52 -8.92 3.30
C GLY A 18 6.28 -9.84 2.10
N ILE A 19 6.85 -11.05 2.16
CA ILE A 19 6.54 -12.15 1.24
C ILE A 19 5.56 -13.10 1.94
N ASN A 20 4.47 -13.45 1.26
CA ASN A 20 3.52 -14.45 1.74
C ASN A 20 4.14 -15.86 1.57
N PRO A 21 4.35 -16.64 2.65
CA PRO A 21 5.08 -17.92 2.58
C PRO A 21 4.31 -19.01 1.83
N ASP A 22 2.98 -18.95 1.80
CA ASP A 22 2.13 -19.97 1.16
C ASP A 22 2.07 -19.80 -0.36
N THR A 23 2.17 -18.54 -0.82
CA THR A 23 2.02 -18.18 -2.25
C THR A 23 3.34 -17.75 -2.89
N ASN A 24 4.37 -17.52 -2.09
CA ASN A 24 5.66 -16.95 -2.48
C ASN A 24 5.54 -15.65 -3.29
N ARG A 25 4.51 -14.84 -3.01
CA ARG A 25 4.23 -13.55 -3.65
C ARG A 25 4.34 -12.41 -2.65
N ALA A 26 4.50 -11.19 -3.15
CA ALA A 26 4.43 -9.98 -2.32
C ALA A 26 3.09 -9.94 -1.56
N ALA A 27 3.17 -9.82 -0.24
CA ALA A 27 2.03 -9.66 0.63
C ALA A 27 1.60 -8.19 0.65
N SER A 28 0.29 -7.97 0.77
CA SER A 28 -0.25 -6.62 0.98
C SER A 28 0.36 -6.00 2.24
N PRO A 29 0.73 -4.71 2.21
CA PRO A 29 1.18 -4.00 3.40
C PRO A 29 0.12 -4.06 4.52
N PRO A 30 0.54 -4.16 5.80
CA PRO A 30 -0.39 -4.26 6.93
C PRO A 30 -1.30 -3.04 7.10
N GLY A 31 -0.90 -1.88 6.58
CA GLY A 31 -1.70 -0.66 6.56
C GLY A 31 -2.61 -0.47 5.36
N LEU A 32 -2.65 -1.41 4.40
CA LEU A 32 -3.38 -1.23 3.15
C LEU A 32 -4.86 -0.90 3.42
N GLY A 33 -5.28 0.29 3.01
CA GLY A 33 -6.65 0.78 3.18
C GLY A 33 -7.03 1.22 4.59
N LYS A 34 -6.12 1.21 5.58
CA LYS A 34 -6.42 1.63 6.96
C LYS A 34 -6.29 3.14 7.12
N PHE A 35 -7.30 3.75 7.75
CA PHE A 35 -7.38 5.19 8.00
C PHE A 35 -7.93 5.47 9.41
N ILE A 36 -7.67 6.67 9.93
CA ILE A 36 -8.29 7.18 11.16
C ILE A 36 -9.06 8.46 10.81
N LEU A 37 -10.37 8.47 11.11
CA LEU A 37 -11.19 9.69 11.09
C LEU A 37 -11.11 10.38 12.45
N LYS A 38 -10.40 11.51 12.52
CA LYS A 38 -10.26 12.32 13.74
C LYS A 38 -11.12 13.58 13.66
N ILE A 39 -12.08 13.72 14.58
CA ILE A 39 -12.94 14.92 14.66
C ILE A 39 -12.85 15.53 16.06
N GLY A 40 -12.34 16.76 16.13
CA GLY A 40 -12.20 17.51 17.38
C GLY A 40 -11.27 16.82 18.38
N LYS A 41 -11.69 16.75 19.66
CA LYS A 41 -10.89 16.22 20.77
C LYS A 41 -11.19 14.75 21.12
N LYS A 42 -12.22 14.14 20.50
CA LYS A 42 -12.58 12.74 20.75
C LYS A 42 -11.52 11.80 20.15
N PRO A 43 -11.35 10.58 20.67
CA PRO A 43 -10.56 9.54 20.00
C PRO A 43 -11.00 9.39 18.54
N GLY A 44 -10.03 9.23 17.64
CA GLY A 44 -10.28 8.98 16.23
C GLY A 44 -10.90 7.60 16.01
N ILE A 45 -11.67 7.47 14.94
CA ILE A 45 -12.32 6.21 14.57
C ILE A 45 -11.45 5.54 13.49
N PRO A 46 -10.81 4.40 13.76
CA PRO A 46 -10.12 3.64 12.74
C PRO A 46 -11.13 2.95 11.82
N PHE A 47 -10.86 2.93 10.52
CA PHE A 47 -11.67 2.20 9.54
C PHE A 47 -10.80 1.71 8.37
N GLN A 48 -11.27 0.70 7.66
CA GLN A 48 -10.63 0.17 6.48
C GLN A 48 -11.47 0.45 5.24
N SER A 49 -10.90 1.14 4.26
CA SER A 49 -11.45 1.29 2.93
C SER A 49 -10.99 0.11 2.08
N VAL A 50 -11.92 -0.49 1.36
CA VAL A 50 -11.65 -1.61 0.44
C VAL A 50 -12.01 -1.13 -0.95
N MET A 51 -11.07 -1.32 -1.88
CA MET A 51 -11.30 -1.00 -3.29
C MET A 51 -12.19 -2.07 -3.92
N THR A 52 -13.22 -1.66 -4.62
CA THR A 52 -14.05 -2.58 -5.40
C THR A 52 -13.32 -2.98 -6.69
N SER A 53 -13.72 -4.11 -7.29
CA SER A 53 -13.11 -4.59 -8.54
C SER A 53 -13.23 -3.58 -9.69
N ILE A 54 -14.28 -2.76 -9.70
CA ILE A 54 -14.52 -1.73 -10.73
C ILE A 54 -13.57 -0.54 -10.56
N GLU A 55 -13.25 -0.17 -9.32
CA GLU A 55 -12.37 0.95 -9.00
C GLU A 55 -10.91 0.70 -9.39
N GLY A 56 -10.47 -0.57 -9.38
CA GLY A 56 -9.09 -0.94 -9.71
C GLY A 56 -8.69 -0.53 -11.13
N ARG A 57 -9.61 -0.63 -12.10
CA ARG A 57 -9.29 -0.34 -13.51
C ARG A 57 -8.94 1.13 -13.75
N VAL A 58 -9.53 2.04 -12.98
CA VAL A 58 -9.33 3.48 -13.15
C VAL A 58 -8.27 4.05 -12.19
N ASN A 59 -8.02 3.36 -11.06
CA ASN A 59 -7.08 3.82 -10.02
C ASN A 59 -5.76 3.05 -9.99
N ASP A 60 -5.47 2.24 -11.01
CA ASP A 60 -4.17 1.57 -11.13
C ASP A 60 -3.08 2.57 -11.55
N THR A 61 -2.49 3.22 -10.56
CA THR A 61 -1.37 4.16 -10.72
C THR A 61 -0.03 3.46 -10.95
N ASN A 62 0.03 2.13 -10.79
CA ASN A 62 1.25 1.34 -10.98
C ASN A 62 1.56 1.08 -12.46
N GLN A 63 0.63 1.35 -13.38
CA GLN A 63 0.82 1.15 -14.82
C GLN A 63 2.02 1.90 -15.40
N ALA A 64 2.33 3.08 -14.87
CA ALA A 64 3.48 3.87 -15.32
C ALA A 64 4.83 3.19 -14.99
N TRP A 65 4.88 2.49 -13.86
CA TRP A 65 6.08 1.82 -13.37
C TRP A 65 6.30 0.48 -14.07
N SER A 66 5.23 -0.28 -14.35
CA SER A 66 5.31 -1.55 -15.09
C SER A 66 5.93 -1.38 -16.47
N LYS A 67 5.61 -0.30 -17.20
CA LYS A 67 6.22 0.03 -18.51
C LYS A 67 7.69 0.41 -18.42
N THR A 68 8.16 0.81 -17.24
CA THR A 68 9.54 1.26 -17.02
C THR A 68 10.44 0.09 -16.61
N SER A 69 9.93 -0.86 -15.81
CA SER A 69 10.64 -2.10 -15.50
C SER A 69 10.90 -2.94 -16.75
N ASP A 70 9.90 -3.06 -17.63
CA ASP A 70 10.01 -3.84 -18.88
C ASP A 70 11.12 -3.30 -19.81
N ARG A 71 11.29 -1.96 -19.84
CA ARG A 71 12.34 -1.30 -20.63
C ARG A 71 13.76 -1.56 -20.13
N ARG A 72 13.94 -1.85 -18.83
CA ARG A 72 15.27 -2.14 -18.28
C ARG A 72 15.71 -3.56 -18.60
N ASP A 73 14.78 -4.51 -18.61
CA ASP A 73 15.08 -5.91 -18.90
C ASP A 73 15.53 -6.10 -20.36
N ASP A 74 14.93 -5.37 -21.31
CA ASP A 74 15.35 -5.35 -22.73
C ASP A 74 16.75 -4.75 -22.95
N ALA A 75 17.15 -3.75 -22.16
CA ALA A 75 18.46 -3.11 -22.30
C ALA A 75 19.62 -3.95 -21.75
N SER A 76 19.35 -4.83 -20.79
CA SER A 76 20.33 -5.79 -20.24
C SER A 76 20.57 -7.03 -21.12
N GLY A 77 19.82 -7.20 -22.20
CA GLY A 77 20.01 -8.29 -23.18
C GLY A 77 21.03 -8.00 -24.29
N ALA A 78 21.53 -6.76 -24.39
CA ALA A 78 22.38 -6.31 -25.50
C ALA A 78 23.91 -6.44 -25.26
N ASP A 79 24.32 -6.97 -24.11
CA ASP A 79 25.73 -7.17 -23.75
C ASP A 79 25.98 -8.66 -23.39
N ARG A 80 25.93 -9.53 -24.40
CA ARG A 80 26.37 -10.93 -24.36
C ARG A 80 27.18 -11.29 -25.60
#